data_AF-A0A5J4PB90-F1
#
_entry.id   AF-A0A5J4PB90-F1
#
_cell.length_a   1.000
_cell.length_b   1.000
_cell.length_c   1.000
_cell.angle_alpha   90.00
_cell.angle_beta   90.00
_cell.angle_gamma   90.00
#
_symmetry.space_group_name_H-M   'P 1'
#
loop_
_entity.id
_entity.type
_entity.pdbx_description
1 polymer ?
#
loop_
_entity_poly.entity_id
_entity_poly.type
_entity_poly.pdbx_seq_one_letter_code
_entity_poly.pdbx_strand_id
1 'polypeptide(L)'
;PEITPRTLLYRNYDQEFERILSQKSAERKIGVAITLTENNFGFSLSYTDEDKNSITLSCSHEKIRAHIPQTENIAKQLGKLGDTPFVAKQITINFTENWFIPLSLLTDFRRQVTERMIATRYTTFRQETNRMKPTCHPFPQTILSYLGNVYNSQAISFYHNHGVTDIHPAYEQKPVEKAVLMFCKHCLRYSMDVCPKQQKKIPSHTEPFYLTTKNGKRFRLSFDCKNC
;
A
#
# COMPACT_ATOMS: atom_id res chain seq x y z
N PRO A 1 19.00 -16.60 24.53
CA PRO A 1 19.25 -15.48 25.47
C PRO A 1 18.55 -15.77 26.82
N GLU A 2 19.29 -15.68 27.93
CA GLU A 2 18.69 -15.73 29.26
C GLU A 2 17.91 -14.43 29.50
N ILE A 3 16.59 -14.52 29.60
CA ILE A 3 15.71 -13.37 29.87
C ILE A 3 15.47 -13.34 31.38
N THR A 4 15.82 -12.23 32.03
CA THR A 4 15.67 -12.10 33.48
C THR A 4 14.19 -12.00 33.89
N PRO A 5 13.80 -12.56 35.05
CA PRO A 5 12.43 -12.44 35.55
C PRO A 5 11.99 -10.97 35.68
N ARG A 6 10.75 -10.67 35.29
CA ARG A 6 10.14 -9.32 35.22
C ARG A 6 10.61 -8.40 34.08
N THR A 7 11.32 -8.93 33.09
CA THR A 7 11.59 -8.16 31.86
C THR A 7 10.29 -7.81 31.13
N LEU A 8 10.07 -6.53 30.84
CA LEU A 8 8.92 -6.03 30.08
C LEU A 8 9.02 -6.50 28.62
N LEU A 9 8.15 -7.44 28.24
CA LEU A 9 8.03 -7.94 26.89
C LEU A 9 6.82 -7.29 26.21
N TYR A 10 7.08 -6.55 25.14
CA TYR A 10 6.04 -5.97 24.31
C TYR A 10 5.66 -6.97 23.21
N ARG A 11 4.46 -7.55 23.30
CA ARG A 11 3.96 -8.57 22.35
C ARG A 11 3.92 -8.13 20.88
N ASN A 12 3.83 -6.83 20.62
CA ASN A 12 3.65 -6.26 19.29
C ASN A 12 4.81 -5.35 18.86
N TYR A 13 5.88 -5.24 19.66
CA TYR A 13 7.00 -4.35 19.34
C TYR A 13 8.13 -5.18 18.77
N ASP A 14 8.15 -5.26 17.44
CA ASP A 14 9.22 -5.89 16.68
C ASP A 14 10.18 -4.79 16.22
N GLN A 15 11.37 -4.76 16.82
CA GLN A 15 12.37 -3.75 16.54
C GLN A 15 12.92 -3.85 15.11
N GLU A 16 12.96 -5.05 14.52
CA GLU A 16 13.38 -5.22 13.12
C GLU A 16 12.30 -4.71 12.18
N PHE A 17 11.02 -4.98 12.48
CA PHE A 17 9.88 -4.47 11.73
C PHE A 17 9.80 -2.95 11.77
N GLU A 18 9.93 -2.34 12.95
CA GLU A 18 9.97 -0.87 13.10
C GLU A 18 11.17 -0.25 12.38
N ARG A 19 12.33 -0.94 12.36
CA ARG A 19 13.49 -0.49 11.60
C ARG A 19 13.25 -0.56 10.08
N ILE A 20 12.55 -1.59 9.61
CA ILE A 20 12.16 -1.71 8.19
C ILE A 20 11.15 -0.61 7.81
N LEU A 21 10.17 -0.33 8.67
CA LEU A 21 9.16 0.71 8.43
C LEU A 21 9.75 2.14 8.47
N SER A 22 10.74 2.38 9.31
CA SER A 22 11.40 3.68 9.42
C SER A 22 12.38 3.98 8.28
N GLN A 23 12.76 2.98 7.50
CA GLN A 23 13.65 3.13 6.34
C GLN A 23 12.86 3.11 5.03
N LYS A 24 13.45 3.62 3.93
CA LYS A 24 12.92 3.41 2.58
C LYS A 24 12.92 1.90 2.30
N SER A 25 11.77 1.27 2.46
CA SER A 25 11.62 -0.19 2.33
C SER A 25 11.68 -0.67 0.88
N ALA A 26 11.22 0.16 -0.07
CA ALA A 26 11.31 -0.11 -1.49
C ALA A 26 11.26 1.17 -2.32
N GLU A 27 12.00 1.21 -3.43
CA GLU A 27 11.90 2.25 -4.45
C GLU A 27 11.65 1.57 -5.80
N ARG A 28 10.51 1.89 -6.42
CA ARG A 28 10.17 1.39 -7.76
C ARG A 28 10.54 2.45 -8.79
N LYS A 29 11.56 2.18 -9.60
CA LYS A 29 11.90 2.98 -10.80
C LYS A 29 11.46 2.27 -12.07
N ILE A 30 11.13 3.06 -13.09
CA ILE A 30 10.71 2.61 -14.42
C ILE A 30 11.95 2.43 -15.29
N GLY A 31 12.10 1.25 -15.87
CA GLY A 31 13.21 0.98 -16.78
C GLY A 31 13.06 1.72 -18.11
N VAL A 32 14.11 2.39 -18.56
CA VAL A 32 14.15 3.08 -19.86
C VAL A 32 15.36 2.61 -20.67
N ALA A 33 15.11 2.30 -21.94
CA ALA A 33 16.13 2.14 -22.96
C ALA A 33 16.41 3.49 -23.63
N ILE A 34 17.67 3.91 -23.59
CA ILE A 34 18.15 5.18 -24.13
C ILE A 34 18.92 4.90 -25.41
N THR A 35 18.54 5.54 -26.50
CA THR A 35 19.24 5.43 -27.78
C THR A 35 19.65 6.81 -28.27
N LEU A 36 20.94 7.04 -28.46
CA LEU A 36 21.48 8.26 -29.05
C LEU A 36 21.97 7.95 -30.47
N THR A 37 21.41 8.61 -31.47
CA THR A 37 21.77 8.47 -32.89
C THR A 37 22.21 9.81 -33.46
N GLU A 38 22.95 9.79 -34.56
CA GLU A 38 23.18 10.99 -35.36
C GLU A 38 22.14 11.14 -36.47
N ASN A 39 21.84 12.39 -36.83
CA ASN A 39 20.98 12.78 -37.94
C ASN A 39 21.76 13.69 -38.90
N ASN A 40 21.23 13.99 -40.08
CA ASN A 40 21.90 14.87 -41.05
C ASN A 40 22.27 16.25 -40.48
N PHE A 41 21.50 16.75 -39.52
CA PHE A 41 21.66 18.10 -38.95
C PHE A 41 22.25 18.12 -37.53
N GLY A 42 22.53 16.96 -36.92
CA GLY A 42 23.00 16.87 -35.53
C GLY A 42 22.73 15.51 -34.90
N PHE A 43 22.05 15.50 -33.75
CA PHE A 43 21.83 14.29 -32.94
C PHE A 43 20.37 14.09 -32.54
N SER A 44 19.97 12.84 -32.34
CA SER A 44 18.67 12.47 -31.79
C SER A 44 18.80 11.57 -30.58
N LEU A 45 18.09 11.91 -29.51
CA LEU A 45 18.01 11.13 -28.29
C LEU A 45 16.60 10.56 -28.14
N SER A 46 16.51 9.24 -28.05
CA SER A 46 15.27 8.49 -27.92
C SER A 46 15.20 7.74 -26.60
N TYR A 47 14.08 7.86 -25.88
CA TYR A 47 13.77 7.13 -24.65
C TYR A 47 12.59 6.21 -24.91
N THR A 48 12.73 4.93 -24.55
CA THR A 48 11.66 3.95 -24.61
C THR A 48 11.50 3.27 -23.26
N ASP A 49 10.32 3.33 -22.66
CA ASP A 49 10.05 2.70 -21.35
C ASP A 49 9.55 1.24 -21.47
N GLU A 50 9.42 0.59 -20.31
CA GLU A 50 8.88 -0.77 -20.20
C GLU A 50 7.39 -0.89 -20.58
N ASP A 51 6.65 0.23 -20.61
CA ASP A 51 5.24 0.30 -21.01
C ASP A 51 5.07 0.65 -22.51
N LYS A 52 6.17 0.62 -23.29
CA LYS A 52 6.25 0.91 -24.73
C LYS A 52 5.94 2.36 -25.13
N ASN A 53 5.96 3.32 -24.20
CA ASN A 53 6.00 4.72 -24.58
C ASN A 53 7.39 5.04 -25.13
N SER A 54 7.45 5.80 -26.22
CA SER A 54 8.71 6.21 -26.82
C SER A 54 8.66 7.68 -27.22
N ILE A 55 9.78 8.38 -27.02
CA ILE A 55 9.95 9.79 -27.37
C ILE A 55 11.32 9.96 -27.98
N THR A 56 11.39 10.73 -29.06
CA THR A 56 12.63 11.10 -29.71
C THR A 56 12.73 12.61 -29.84
N LEU A 57 13.84 13.18 -29.40
CA LEU A 57 14.16 14.59 -29.59
C LEU A 57 15.42 14.74 -30.44
N SER A 58 15.36 15.66 -31.39
CA SER A 58 16.48 16.01 -32.25
C SER A 58 16.96 17.43 -31.94
N CYS A 59 18.27 17.64 -31.99
CA CYS A 59 18.91 18.95 -31.87
C CYS A 59 19.89 19.11 -33.01
N SER A 60 19.84 20.29 -33.63
CA SER A 60 20.84 20.72 -34.58
C SER A 60 22.14 21.05 -33.84
N HIS A 61 23.22 20.34 -34.14
CA HIS A 61 24.55 20.63 -33.62
C HIS A 61 25.58 20.22 -34.66
N GLU A 62 26.65 21.00 -34.78
CA GLU A 62 27.72 20.69 -35.71
C GLU A 62 28.43 19.40 -35.30
N LYS A 63 28.68 18.53 -36.28
CA LYS A 63 29.34 17.25 -36.07
C LYS A 63 30.85 17.44 -36.14
N ILE A 64 31.47 17.61 -34.98
CA ILE A 64 32.92 17.75 -34.86
C ILE A 64 33.50 16.41 -34.45
N ARG A 65 34.52 15.91 -35.17
CA ARG A 65 35.20 14.67 -34.80
C ARG A 65 35.95 14.84 -33.48
N ALA A 66 35.75 13.90 -32.55
CA ALA A 66 36.46 13.85 -31.30
C ALA A 66 37.86 13.24 -31.49
N HIS A 67 38.88 13.86 -30.91
CA HIS A 67 40.24 13.31 -30.89
C HIS A 67 40.38 12.10 -29.97
N ILE A 68 39.49 11.95 -28.98
CA ILE A 68 39.47 10.86 -27.99
C ILE A 68 38.08 10.22 -28.03
N PRO A 69 37.96 8.88 -27.98
CA PRO A 69 36.67 8.21 -27.86
C PRO A 69 35.90 8.68 -26.61
N GLN A 70 34.71 9.26 -26.79
CA GLN A 70 33.88 9.77 -25.69
C GLN A 70 32.64 8.93 -25.41
N THR A 71 32.43 7.84 -26.15
CA THR A 71 31.22 7.00 -26.10
C THR A 71 30.86 6.53 -24.69
N GLU A 72 31.84 6.05 -23.91
CA GLU A 72 31.61 5.64 -22.52
C GLU A 72 31.22 6.80 -21.61
N ASN A 73 31.85 7.97 -21.79
CA ASN A 73 31.52 9.16 -21.02
C ASN A 73 30.12 9.66 -21.36
N ILE A 74 29.75 9.66 -22.64
CA ILE A 74 28.40 9.99 -23.10
C ILE A 74 27.38 9.03 -22.44
N ALA A 75 27.64 7.72 -22.47
CA ALA A 75 26.77 6.73 -21.84
C ALA A 75 26.61 6.97 -20.33
N LYS A 76 27.73 7.22 -19.62
CA LYS A 76 27.71 7.56 -18.18
C LYS A 76 26.89 8.82 -17.89
N GLN A 77 26.96 9.84 -18.74
CA GLN A 77 26.22 11.09 -18.52
C GLN A 77 24.72 10.93 -18.82
N LEU A 78 24.36 10.18 -19.86
CA LEU A 78 22.97 9.85 -20.17
C LEU A 78 22.33 8.97 -19.08
N GLY A 79 23.09 8.07 -18.47
CA GLY A 79 22.62 7.19 -17.39
C GLY A 79 22.34 7.89 -16.05
N LYS A 80 22.79 9.12 -15.87
CA LYS A 80 22.59 9.89 -14.63
C LYS A 80 21.17 10.50 -14.57
N LEU A 81 20.17 9.66 -14.34
CA LEU A 81 18.76 10.07 -14.29
C LEU A 81 18.32 10.65 -12.92
N GLY A 82 19.19 10.66 -11.91
CA GLY A 82 18.96 11.36 -10.63
C GLY A 82 17.66 10.95 -9.92
N ASP A 83 16.92 11.96 -9.46
CA ASP A 83 15.65 11.83 -8.73
C ASP A 83 14.42 11.63 -9.63
N THR A 84 14.64 11.39 -10.93
CA THR A 84 13.54 11.08 -11.85
C THR A 84 13.03 9.66 -11.58
N PRO A 85 11.78 9.35 -11.97
CA PRO A 85 11.21 8.02 -11.77
C PRO A 85 11.84 6.95 -12.67
N PHE A 86 12.88 7.27 -13.44
CA PHE A 86 13.47 6.41 -14.44
C PHE A 86 14.82 5.84 -14.01
N VAL A 87 15.13 4.64 -14.51
CA VAL A 87 16.45 4.01 -14.44
C VAL A 87 16.86 3.55 -15.83
N ALA A 88 18.10 3.87 -16.23
CA ALA A 88 18.61 3.47 -17.54
C ALA A 88 18.92 1.97 -17.51
N LYS A 89 18.09 1.17 -18.19
CA LYS A 89 18.32 -0.29 -18.35
C LYS A 89 19.31 -0.59 -19.46
N GLN A 90 19.24 0.19 -20.55
CA GLN A 90 20.10 0.04 -21.71
C GLN A 90 20.44 1.42 -22.27
N ILE A 91 21.69 1.60 -22.67
CA ILE A 91 22.15 2.82 -23.35
C ILE A 91 22.89 2.40 -24.61
N THR A 92 22.34 2.77 -25.76
CA THR A 92 22.89 2.45 -27.08
C THR A 92 23.30 3.74 -27.77
N ILE A 93 24.54 3.81 -28.22
CA ILE A 93 25.07 4.97 -28.95
C ILE A 93 25.42 4.51 -30.36
N ASN A 94 24.67 5.00 -31.34
CA ASN A 94 24.77 4.62 -32.74
C ASN A 94 25.32 5.80 -33.54
N PHE A 95 26.64 5.89 -33.61
CA PHE A 95 27.34 6.86 -34.44
C PHE A 95 28.15 6.13 -35.51
N THR A 96 28.23 6.71 -36.71
CA THR A 96 29.12 6.28 -37.78
C THR A 96 30.56 6.65 -37.47
N GLU A 97 30.78 7.74 -36.74
CA GLU A 97 32.12 8.22 -36.35
C GLU A 97 32.16 8.69 -34.90
N ASN A 98 33.37 8.93 -34.38
CA ASN A 98 33.56 9.48 -33.05
C ASN A 98 33.22 10.98 -33.04
N TRP A 99 31.97 11.32 -32.72
CA TRP A 99 31.52 12.70 -32.61
C TRP A 99 31.75 13.28 -31.20
N PHE A 100 32.16 14.54 -31.16
CA PHE A 100 32.25 15.32 -29.93
C PHE A 100 30.88 15.92 -29.61
N ILE A 101 30.43 15.74 -28.37
CA ILE A 101 29.18 16.33 -27.89
C ILE A 101 29.46 17.06 -26.57
N PRO A 102 29.17 18.37 -26.48
CA PRO A 102 29.32 19.11 -25.23
C PRO A 102 28.46 18.52 -24.09
N LEU A 103 29.02 18.50 -22.87
CA LEU A 103 28.30 18.01 -21.69
C LEU A 103 27.03 18.82 -21.38
N SER A 104 27.06 20.12 -21.65
CA SER A 104 25.90 21.00 -21.53
C SER A 104 24.76 20.54 -22.44
N LEU A 105 25.08 20.21 -23.69
CA LEU A 105 24.11 19.72 -24.67
C LEU A 105 23.51 18.38 -24.24
N LEU A 106 24.34 17.43 -23.79
CA LEU A 106 23.84 16.13 -23.28
C LEU A 106 22.94 16.29 -22.06
N THR A 107 23.29 17.20 -21.15
CA THR A 107 22.52 17.44 -19.92
C THR A 107 21.15 18.02 -20.26
N ASP A 108 21.10 18.99 -21.18
CA ASP A 108 19.85 19.60 -21.60
C ASP A 108 18.98 18.62 -22.40
N PHE A 109 19.57 17.83 -23.30
CA PHE A 109 18.90 16.73 -24.00
C PHE A 109 18.25 15.74 -23.04
N ARG A 110 19.02 15.26 -22.07
CA ARG A 110 18.52 14.34 -21.04
C ARG A 110 17.35 14.96 -20.28
N ARG A 111 17.45 16.23 -19.88
CA ARG A 111 16.39 16.94 -19.16
C ARG A 111 15.12 17.05 -20.00
N GLN A 112 15.22 17.55 -21.22
CA GLN A 112 14.08 17.74 -22.12
C GLN A 112 13.38 16.43 -22.50
N VAL A 113 14.15 15.37 -22.85
CA VAL A 113 13.56 14.06 -23.16
C VAL A 113 12.85 13.49 -21.93
N THR A 114 13.46 13.61 -20.75
CA THR A 114 12.86 13.14 -19.50
C THR A 114 11.55 13.87 -19.17
N GLU A 115 11.53 15.20 -19.27
CA GLU A 115 10.32 16.01 -19.04
C GLU A 115 9.19 15.59 -19.99
N ARG A 116 9.48 15.43 -21.29
CA ARG A 116 8.48 14.96 -22.26
C ARG A 116 8.05 13.53 -21.99
N MET A 117 8.96 12.67 -21.53
CA MET A 117 8.65 11.27 -21.18
C MET A 117 7.65 11.18 -20.04
N ILE A 118 7.83 12.02 -19.03
CA ILE A 118 6.89 12.14 -17.92
C ILE A 118 5.51 12.61 -18.45
N ALA A 119 5.47 13.65 -19.28
CA ALA A 119 4.22 14.17 -19.85
C ALA A 119 3.47 13.13 -20.72
N THR A 120 4.20 12.41 -21.58
CA THR A 120 3.63 11.34 -22.40
C THR A 120 3.08 10.22 -21.53
N ARG A 121 3.79 9.81 -20.47
CA ARG A 121 3.27 8.79 -19.54
C ARG A 121 1.99 9.25 -18.86
N TYR A 122 1.91 10.50 -18.40
CA TYR A 122 0.66 11.03 -17.84
C TYR A 122 -0.50 11.02 -18.84
N THR A 123 -0.22 11.26 -20.11
CA THR A 123 -1.24 11.30 -21.17
C THR A 123 -1.67 9.91 -21.63
N THR A 124 -0.73 8.97 -21.75
CA THR A 124 -0.99 7.60 -22.20
C THR A 124 -1.56 6.72 -21.09
N PHE A 125 -1.27 7.05 -19.82
CA PHE A 125 -1.70 6.23 -18.69
C PHE A 125 -3.22 6.07 -18.65
N ARG A 126 -3.67 4.81 -18.64
CA ARG A 126 -5.06 4.44 -18.45
C ARG A 126 -5.17 3.73 -17.11
N GLN A 127 -5.95 4.29 -16.20
CA GLN A 127 -6.25 3.63 -14.94
C GLN A 127 -7.06 2.37 -15.23
N GLU A 128 -6.56 1.21 -14.79
CA GLU A 128 -7.35 -0.01 -14.79
C GLU A 128 -8.49 0.12 -13.78
N THR A 129 -9.70 0.38 -14.27
CA THR A 129 -10.89 0.40 -13.43
C THR A 129 -11.53 -0.98 -13.47
N ASN A 130 -11.28 -1.79 -12.44
CA ASN A 130 -12.08 -2.99 -12.23
C ASN A 130 -13.40 -2.61 -11.56
N ARG A 131 -14.48 -2.54 -12.34
CA ARG A 131 -15.82 -2.31 -11.78
C ARG A 131 -16.31 -3.58 -11.12
N MET A 132 -16.43 -3.55 -9.80
CA MET A 132 -17.04 -4.64 -9.06
C MET A 132 -18.49 -4.83 -9.54
N LYS A 133 -18.79 -6.02 -10.07
CA LYS A 133 -20.13 -6.35 -10.54
C LYS A 133 -21.04 -6.54 -9.32
N PRO A 134 -22.26 -5.97 -9.32
CA PRO A 134 -23.24 -6.25 -8.27
C PRO A 134 -23.50 -7.75 -8.15
N THR A 135 -23.53 -8.25 -6.92
CA THR A 135 -23.86 -9.64 -6.60
C THR A 135 -25.28 -9.75 -6.05
N CYS A 136 -25.90 -10.92 -6.23
CA CYS A 136 -27.26 -11.21 -5.76
C CYS A 136 -27.35 -12.51 -4.94
N HIS A 137 -26.23 -12.97 -4.37
CA HIS A 137 -26.26 -14.16 -3.54
C HIS A 137 -26.94 -13.84 -2.19
N PRO A 138 -27.60 -14.80 -1.54
CA PRO A 138 -28.22 -14.56 -0.24
C PRO A 138 -27.16 -14.32 0.84
N PHE A 139 -27.40 -13.37 1.73
CA PHE A 139 -26.61 -13.15 2.93
C PHE A 139 -26.93 -14.27 3.95
N PRO A 140 -25.95 -14.77 4.73
CA PRO A 140 -26.16 -15.91 5.63
C PRO A 140 -27.22 -15.67 6.72
N GLN A 141 -27.52 -14.41 7.05
CA GLN A 141 -28.48 -14.02 8.08
C GLN A 141 -29.63 -13.23 7.44
N THR A 142 -30.86 -13.50 7.84
CA THR A 142 -32.04 -12.75 7.36
C THR A 142 -32.34 -11.51 8.21
N ILE A 143 -31.75 -11.43 9.40
CA ILE A 143 -31.95 -10.35 10.37
C ILE A 143 -30.59 -9.84 10.83
N LEU A 144 -30.37 -8.53 10.70
CA LEU A 144 -29.19 -7.84 11.18
C LEU A 144 -29.56 -6.91 12.34
N SER A 145 -29.05 -7.21 13.53
CA SER A 145 -29.16 -6.31 14.68
C SER A 145 -28.15 -5.14 14.55
N TYR A 146 -28.07 -4.26 15.57
CA TYR A 146 -27.06 -3.20 15.63
C TYR A 146 -25.61 -3.70 15.46
N LEU A 147 -25.36 -4.99 15.74
CA LEU A 147 -24.07 -5.65 15.51
C LEU A 147 -23.69 -5.80 14.03
N GLY A 148 -24.67 -5.70 13.12
CA GLY A 148 -24.43 -5.68 11.67
C GLY A 148 -23.79 -4.37 11.18
N ASN A 149 -23.70 -3.35 12.03
CA ASN A 149 -23.09 -2.05 11.75
C ASN A 149 -23.57 -1.41 10.43
N VAL A 150 -24.86 -1.53 10.14
CA VAL A 150 -25.45 -0.96 8.92
C VAL A 150 -25.78 0.51 9.18
N TYR A 151 -24.94 1.41 8.66
CA TYR A 151 -25.02 2.84 8.96
C TYR A 151 -25.65 3.67 7.84
N ASN A 152 -25.32 3.40 6.57
CA ASN A 152 -25.72 4.23 5.44
C ASN A 152 -26.75 3.53 4.54
N SER A 153 -27.46 4.32 3.72
CA SER A 153 -28.50 3.82 2.81
C SER A 153 -27.98 2.84 1.76
N GLN A 154 -26.72 2.98 1.33
CA GLN A 154 -26.08 2.08 0.38
C GLN A 154 -25.92 0.68 0.99
N ALA A 155 -25.47 0.59 2.24
CA ALA A 155 -25.36 -0.67 2.97
C ALA A 155 -26.72 -1.31 3.20
N ILE A 156 -27.75 -0.52 3.57
CA ILE A 156 -29.13 -1.01 3.68
C ILE A 156 -29.58 -1.64 2.36
N SER A 157 -29.37 -0.95 1.23
CA SER A 157 -29.74 -1.46 -0.09
C SER A 157 -28.97 -2.74 -0.46
N PHE A 158 -27.69 -2.82 -0.10
CA PHE A 158 -26.87 -4.01 -0.32
C PHE A 158 -27.47 -5.21 0.43
N TYR A 159 -27.74 -5.08 1.72
CA TYR A 159 -28.27 -6.19 2.52
C TYR A 159 -29.68 -6.61 2.09
N HIS A 160 -30.56 -5.66 1.74
CA HIS A 160 -31.87 -6.00 1.16
C HIS A 160 -31.75 -6.75 -0.17
N ASN A 161 -30.84 -6.34 -1.06
CA ASN A 161 -30.58 -7.06 -2.31
C ASN A 161 -30.03 -8.48 -2.09
N HIS A 162 -29.43 -8.73 -0.93
CA HIS A 162 -28.93 -10.05 -0.51
C HIS A 162 -29.92 -10.78 0.41
N GLY A 163 -31.20 -10.38 0.44
CA GLY A 163 -32.28 -11.11 1.11
C GLY A 163 -32.39 -10.89 2.62
N VAL A 164 -31.71 -9.90 3.18
CA VAL A 164 -31.92 -9.49 4.58
C VAL A 164 -33.23 -8.73 4.67
N THR A 165 -34.17 -9.22 5.49
CA THR A 165 -35.51 -8.64 5.61
C THR A 165 -35.60 -7.59 6.71
N ASP A 166 -34.88 -7.79 7.81
CA ASP A 166 -34.90 -6.90 8.97
C ASP A 166 -33.49 -6.38 9.27
N ILE A 167 -33.33 -5.05 9.19
CA ILE A 167 -32.05 -4.37 9.33
C ILE A 167 -32.21 -3.29 10.39
N HIS A 168 -31.64 -3.53 11.57
CA HIS A 168 -31.53 -2.53 12.60
C HIS A 168 -30.38 -1.55 12.28
N PRO A 169 -30.54 -0.26 12.59
CA PRO A 169 -29.48 0.73 12.42
C PRO A 169 -28.26 0.40 13.29
N ALA A 170 -27.09 0.83 12.83
CA ALA A 170 -25.87 0.82 13.61
C ALA A 170 -26.06 1.56 14.95
N TYR A 171 -25.27 1.17 15.96
CA TYR A 171 -25.37 1.70 17.31
C TYR A 171 -25.15 3.23 17.35
N GLU A 172 -24.25 3.74 16.52
CA GLU A 172 -23.92 5.16 16.38
C GLU A 172 -25.09 5.98 15.84
N GLN A 173 -25.96 5.36 15.04
CA GLN A 173 -27.15 6.01 14.51
C GLN A 173 -28.32 5.95 15.50
N LYS A 174 -28.51 4.79 16.16
CA LYS A 174 -29.53 4.62 17.19
C LYS A 174 -28.99 3.76 18.33
N PRO A 175 -28.64 4.38 19.47
CA PRO A 175 -28.15 3.63 20.63
C PRO A 175 -29.20 2.63 21.12
N VAL A 176 -28.74 1.41 21.41
CA VAL A 176 -29.58 0.35 21.99
C VAL A 176 -29.32 0.27 23.50
N GLU A 177 -30.38 0.18 24.28
CA GLU A 177 -30.25 -0.03 25.73
C GLU A 177 -29.59 -1.37 26.04
N LYS A 178 -28.67 -1.38 27.01
CA LYS A 178 -27.90 -2.59 27.42
C LYS A 178 -27.18 -3.26 26.24
N ALA A 179 -26.73 -2.49 25.26
CA ALA A 179 -25.92 -2.99 24.15
C ALA A 179 -24.67 -3.73 24.65
N VAL A 180 -24.34 -4.82 23.97
CA VAL A 180 -23.12 -5.57 24.18
C VAL A 180 -21.99 -4.80 23.50
N LEU A 181 -21.03 -4.35 24.30
CA LEU A 181 -19.91 -3.53 23.81
C LEU A 181 -18.78 -4.36 23.21
N MET A 182 -18.60 -5.59 23.70
CA MET A 182 -17.49 -6.44 23.31
C MET A 182 -17.86 -7.92 23.52
N PHE A 183 -17.54 -8.73 22.52
CA PHE A 183 -17.54 -10.19 22.64
C PHE A 183 -16.10 -10.67 22.79
N CYS A 184 -15.85 -11.53 23.77
CA CYS A 184 -14.53 -12.11 23.99
C CYS A 184 -14.62 -13.64 23.94
N LYS A 185 -13.76 -14.27 23.14
CA LYS A 185 -13.63 -15.74 23.10
C LYS A 185 -12.94 -16.29 24.36
N HIS A 186 -12.10 -15.48 25.00
CA HIS A 186 -11.41 -15.89 26.22
C HIS A 186 -12.33 -15.77 27.44
N CYS A 187 -12.54 -16.89 28.13
CA CYS A 187 -13.44 -16.95 29.29
C CYS A 187 -12.72 -16.54 30.59
N LEU A 188 -13.08 -15.38 31.14
CA LEU A 188 -12.50 -14.89 32.39
C LEU A 188 -12.81 -15.83 33.58
N ARG A 189 -13.99 -16.46 33.62
CA ARG A 189 -14.30 -17.46 34.66
C ARG A 189 -13.30 -18.62 34.65
N TYR A 190 -12.91 -19.10 33.47
CA TYR A 190 -11.92 -20.16 33.33
C TYR A 190 -10.54 -19.70 33.80
N SER A 191 -10.11 -18.49 33.42
CA SER A 191 -8.81 -17.92 33.82
C SER A 191 -8.68 -17.64 35.32
N MET A 192 -9.80 -17.46 36.03
CA MET A 192 -9.85 -17.20 37.48
C MET A 192 -10.18 -18.44 38.29
N ASP A 193 -10.15 -19.62 37.69
CA ASP A 193 -10.48 -20.89 38.33
C ASP A 193 -11.90 -21.03 38.91
N VAL A 194 -12.86 -20.26 38.39
CA VAL A 194 -14.26 -20.24 38.82
C VAL A 194 -15.24 -20.77 37.76
N CYS A 195 -14.76 -21.51 36.76
CA CYS A 195 -15.62 -22.08 35.73
C CYS A 195 -16.46 -23.23 36.30
N PRO A 196 -17.80 -23.14 36.26
CA PRO A 196 -18.68 -24.17 36.83
C PRO A 196 -18.60 -25.51 36.05
N LYS A 197 -18.28 -25.48 34.75
CA LYS A 197 -18.15 -26.70 33.93
C LYS A 197 -16.85 -27.46 34.17
N GLN A 198 -15.72 -26.74 34.16
CA GLN A 198 -14.38 -27.35 34.13
C GLN A 198 -13.80 -27.57 35.53
N GLN A 199 -13.94 -26.61 36.45
CA GLN A 199 -13.28 -26.66 37.75
C GLN A 199 -14.15 -27.25 38.87
N LYS A 200 -15.49 -27.23 38.75
CA LYS A 200 -16.46 -27.79 39.72
C LYS A 200 -16.19 -27.44 41.21
N LYS A 201 -15.48 -26.34 41.47
CA LYS A 201 -15.20 -25.82 42.81
C LYS A 201 -16.32 -24.87 43.23
N ILE A 202 -16.51 -24.74 44.54
CA ILE A 202 -17.37 -23.68 45.10
C ILE A 202 -16.72 -22.34 44.70
N PRO A 203 -17.42 -21.47 43.95
CA PRO A 203 -16.84 -20.22 43.51
C PRO A 203 -16.51 -19.35 44.72
N SER A 204 -15.26 -18.88 44.81
CA SER A 204 -14.80 -17.98 45.87
C SER A 204 -15.40 -16.58 45.79
N HIS A 205 -16.01 -16.23 44.65
CA HIS A 205 -16.50 -14.90 44.36
C HIS A 205 -17.99 -14.92 44.01
N THR A 206 -18.72 -13.93 44.52
CA THR A 206 -20.15 -13.73 44.27
C THR A 206 -20.37 -12.97 42.97
N GLU A 207 -21.34 -13.43 42.18
CA GLU A 207 -21.72 -12.82 40.91
C GLU A 207 -22.68 -11.63 41.12
N PRO A 208 -22.77 -10.65 40.18
CA PRO A 208 -22.16 -10.61 38.84
C PRO A 208 -20.76 -9.98 38.80
N PHE A 209 -19.93 -10.43 37.85
CA PHE A 209 -18.60 -9.87 37.58
C PHE A 209 -18.67 -8.56 36.77
N TYR A 210 -17.69 -7.68 36.97
CA TYR A 210 -17.56 -6.41 36.26
C TYR A 210 -16.11 -6.16 35.82
N LEU A 211 -15.94 -5.57 34.64
CA LEU A 211 -14.69 -4.91 34.26
C LEU A 211 -14.73 -3.45 34.71
N THR A 212 -13.70 -3.03 35.44
CA THR A 212 -13.57 -1.66 35.91
C THR A 212 -12.39 -1.01 35.20
N THR A 213 -12.63 0.15 34.57
CA THR A 213 -11.57 0.96 33.96
C THR A 213 -10.90 1.84 35.02
N LYS A 214 -9.67 2.32 34.74
CA LYS A 214 -8.98 3.29 35.61
C LYS A 214 -9.80 4.55 35.87
N ASN A 215 -10.68 4.91 34.94
CA ASN A 215 -11.56 6.08 35.01
C ASN A 215 -12.88 5.78 35.78
N GLY A 216 -12.98 4.64 36.47
CA GLY A 216 -14.12 4.28 37.32
C GLY A 216 -15.34 3.71 36.59
N LYS A 217 -15.36 3.66 35.25
CA LYS A 217 -16.46 3.03 34.51
C LYS A 217 -16.49 1.52 34.76
N ARG A 218 -17.69 0.98 35.02
CA ARG A 218 -17.94 -0.43 35.27
C ARG A 218 -18.79 -1.05 34.17
N PHE A 219 -18.33 -2.16 33.61
CA PHE A 219 -19.02 -2.92 32.57
C PHE A 219 -19.38 -4.29 33.11
N ARG A 220 -20.67 -4.63 33.11
CA ARG A 220 -21.14 -5.94 33.57
C ARG A 220 -20.69 -7.02 32.60
N LEU A 221 -20.15 -8.10 33.13
CA LEU A 221 -19.84 -9.29 32.36
C LEU A 221 -21.05 -10.23 32.30
N SER A 222 -21.25 -10.81 31.12
CA SER A 222 -22.20 -11.88 30.88
C SER A 222 -21.45 -13.05 30.28
N PHE A 223 -21.70 -14.26 30.77
CA PHE A 223 -21.02 -15.48 30.34
C PHE A 223 -22.03 -16.43 29.71
N ASP A 224 -21.85 -16.71 28.42
CA ASP A 224 -22.64 -17.73 27.73
C ASP A 224 -22.07 -19.13 27.99
N CYS A 225 -22.23 -19.60 29.22
CA CYS A 225 -21.77 -20.94 29.58
C CYS A 225 -22.52 -22.05 28.84
N LYS A 226 -23.69 -21.78 28.24
CA LYS A 226 -24.43 -22.80 27.51
C LYS A 226 -23.72 -23.14 26.20
N ASN A 227 -23.29 -22.12 25.46
CA ASN A 227 -22.62 -22.27 24.16
C ASN A 227 -21.08 -22.27 24.24
N CYS A 228 -20.51 -22.20 25.46
CA CYS A 228 -19.08 -22.33 25.74
C CYS A 228 -18.60 -23.79 25.76
#